data_AF-A0A815FCJ5-F1
#
_entry.id   AF-A0A815FCJ5-F1
#
_cell.length_a   1.000
_cell.length_b   1.000
_cell.length_c   1.000
_cell.angle_alpha   90.00
_cell.angle_beta   90.00
_cell.angle_gamma   90.00
#
_symmetry.space_group_name_H-M   'P 1'
#
loop_
_entity.id
_entity.type
_entity.pdbx_description
1 polymer ?
#
loop_
_entity_poly.entity_id
_entity_poly.type
_entity_poly.pdbx_seq_one_letter_code
_entity_poly.pdbx_strand_id
1 'polypeptide(L)'
;MATLHILTLLVLAVIYSTVTAQNKPCGACDQSKCPMTSDKECLAGLTLDRCGCCQVCAQRESELCSHPDVPSSKQYEACGENLQCKIRKDNRGVPHEARCECNDQVEMCGSDGKTYRNYCHLMESSKLAKAEQKPVIKVFKRKPCDSAPEITLPPVSVSNKTGSNVFLTCEVAGVPLPVVEWVYKSSTGKQIVYPTDDDRISTLVRGGPNAHVLTSWLQIQSLQPNDQGSYTCVASNSLGKTEKSCTVSVEGK
;
A
#
# COMPACT_ATOMS: atom_id res chain seq x y z
N MET A 1 -30.94 56.99 5.90
CA MET A 1 -30.42 56.32 7.11
C MET A 1 -31.16 55.02 7.46
N ALA A 2 -32.47 54.89 7.21
CA ALA A 2 -33.22 53.66 7.54
C ALA A 2 -32.85 52.42 6.67
N THR A 3 -32.48 52.61 5.40
CA THR A 3 -32.21 51.50 4.45
C THR A 3 -30.87 50.78 4.70
N LEU A 4 -29.87 51.48 5.23
CA LEU A 4 -28.55 50.90 5.54
C LEU A 4 -28.57 50.04 6.81
N HIS A 5 -29.46 50.38 7.77
CA HIS A 5 -29.68 49.58 8.98
C HIS A 5 -30.43 48.26 8.71
N ILE A 6 -31.35 48.26 7.73
CA ILE A 6 -32.08 47.05 7.34
C ILE A 6 -31.16 46.07 6.60
N LEU A 7 -30.27 46.55 5.73
CA LEU A 7 -29.28 45.70 5.06
C LEU A 7 -28.26 45.10 6.05
N THR A 8 -27.80 45.86 7.04
CA THR A 8 -26.86 45.36 8.06
C THR A 8 -27.50 44.36 9.02
N LEU A 9 -28.77 44.55 9.39
CA LEU A 9 -29.54 43.56 10.18
C LEU A 9 -29.80 42.27 9.40
N LEU A 10 -30.12 42.35 8.10
CA LEU A 10 -30.29 41.17 7.24
C LEU A 10 -28.98 40.41 7.04
N VAL A 11 -27.86 41.11 6.84
CA VAL A 11 -26.54 40.49 6.74
C VAL A 11 -26.14 39.83 8.07
N LEU A 12 -26.38 40.47 9.22
CA LEU A 12 -26.15 39.87 10.54
C LEU A 12 -27.05 38.66 10.81
N ALA A 13 -28.31 38.67 10.37
CA ALA A 13 -29.22 37.53 10.51
C ALA A 13 -28.80 36.36 9.60
N VAL A 14 -28.32 36.62 8.38
CA VAL A 14 -27.79 35.59 7.48
C VAL A 14 -26.46 35.03 8.01
N ILE A 15 -25.58 35.86 8.59
CA ILE A 15 -24.34 35.40 9.25
C ILE A 15 -24.65 34.58 10.51
N TYR A 16 -25.67 34.96 11.30
CA TYR A 16 -26.09 34.17 12.47
C TYR A 16 -26.68 32.81 12.08
N SER A 17 -27.36 32.75 10.93
CA SER A 17 -27.93 31.52 10.39
C SER A 17 -26.87 30.57 9.80
N THR A 18 -25.75 31.10 9.27
CA THR A 18 -24.65 30.28 8.74
C THR A 18 -23.67 29.80 9.83
N VAL A 19 -23.63 30.46 11.00
CA VAL A 19 -22.77 30.07 12.12
C VAL A 19 -23.42 29.00 13.03
N THR A 20 -24.73 28.77 12.91
CA THR A 20 -25.49 27.85 13.79
C THR A 20 -25.86 26.50 13.15
N ALA A 21 -25.09 26.02 12.17
CA ALA A 21 -25.04 24.58 11.86
C ALA A 21 -24.26 23.80 12.94
N GLN A 22 -24.49 24.12 14.22
CA GLN A 22 -23.86 23.48 15.37
C GLN A 22 -24.86 22.55 16.04
N ASN A 23 -24.57 21.24 15.99
CA ASN A 23 -25.06 20.21 16.92
C ASN A 23 -26.53 20.33 17.36
N LYS A 24 -27.48 20.02 16.48
CA LYS A 24 -28.82 19.66 16.95
C LYS A 24 -28.71 18.43 17.85
N PRO A 25 -29.25 18.47 19.09
CA PRO A 25 -29.32 17.29 19.93
C PRO A 25 -30.21 16.23 19.27
N CYS A 26 -29.84 14.96 19.44
CA CYS A 26 -30.63 13.85 18.92
C CYS A 26 -32.01 13.83 19.59
N GLY A 27 -33.06 13.69 18.78
CA GLY A 27 -34.42 13.44 19.27
C GLY A 27 -34.65 11.97 19.62
N ALA A 28 -35.89 11.63 19.96
CA ALA A 28 -36.29 10.23 20.10
C ALA A 28 -36.10 9.48 18.77
N CYS A 29 -35.57 8.26 18.84
CA CYS A 29 -35.35 7.43 17.66
C CYS A 29 -36.69 7.03 17.02
N ASP A 30 -36.85 7.38 15.75
CA ASP A 30 -38.01 7.03 14.93
C ASP A 30 -37.53 6.22 13.71
N GLN A 31 -37.57 4.89 13.84
CA GLN A 31 -37.08 3.97 12.83
C GLN A 31 -37.83 4.08 11.49
N SER A 32 -39.06 4.60 11.49
CA SER A 32 -39.85 4.77 10.26
C SER A 32 -39.27 5.82 9.32
N LYS A 33 -38.42 6.72 9.83
CA LYS A 33 -37.75 7.78 9.06
C LYS A 33 -36.36 7.39 8.59
N CYS A 34 -35.89 6.20 8.93
CA CYS A 34 -34.55 5.78 8.55
C CYS A 34 -34.48 5.45 7.05
N PRO A 35 -33.37 5.84 6.38
CA PRO A 35 -33.15 5.42 5.01
C PRO A 35 -33.02 3.89 4.94
N MET A 36 -33.50 3.30 3.85
CA MET A 36 -33.28 1.88 3.59
C MET A 36 -31.83 1.69 3.13
N THR A 37 -30.95 1.30 4.05
CA THR A 37 -29.55 0.97 3.74
C THR A 37 -29.38 -0.54 3.63
N SER A 38 -28.88 -0.99 2.48
CA SER A 38 -28.63 -2.41 2.23
C SER A 38 -27.21 -2.80 2.65
N ASP A 39 -27.05 -3.89 3.40
CA ASP A 39 -25.73 -4.45 3.76
C ASP A 39 -24.88 -4.81 2.51
N LYS A 40 -25.51 -4.98 1.35
CA LYS A 40 -24.80 -5.24 0.09
C LYS A 40 -23.96 -4.05 -0.39
N GLU A 41 -24.30 -2.84 0.02
CA GLU A 41 -23.63 -1.60 -0.42
C GLU A 41 -22.56 -1.14 0.58
N CYS A 42 -22.64 -1.59 1.84
CA CYS A 42 -21.74 -1.16 2.90
C CYS A 42 -20.54 -2.11 3.08
N LEU A 43 -19.44 -1.76 2.41
CA LEU A 43 -18.20 -2.57 2.38
C LEU A 43 -17.57 -2.80 3.76
N ALA A 44 -17.61 -1.79 4.65
CA ALA A 44 -17.13 -1.90 6.02
C ALA A 44 -18.21 -2.37 7.02
N GLY A 45 -19.40 -2.75 6.54
CA GLY A 45 -20.52 -3.11 7.39
C GLY A 45 -21.46 -1.95 7.72
N LEU A 46 -22.48 -2.29 8.49
CA LEU A 46 -23.47 -1.35 8.98
C LEU A 46 -23.08 -0.92 10.39
N THR A 47 -23.30 0.36 10.68
CA THR A 47 -23.25 0.93 12.02
C THR A 47 -24.54 1.71 12.26
N LEU A 48 -24.73 2.18 13.48
CA LEU A 48 -25.75 3.16 13.79
C LEU A 48 -25.23 4.57 13.48
N ASP A 49 -26.14 5.44 13.07
CA ASP A 49 -25.89 6.86 12.93
C ASP A 49 -25.40 7.49 14.24
N ARG A 50 -24.97 8.75 14.18
CA ARG A 50 -24.61 9.56 15.36
C ARG A 50 -25.62 9.51 16.51
N CYS A 51 -26.90 9.35 16.22
CA CYS A 51 -27.98 9.32 17.22
C CYS A 51 -28.28 7.92 17.75
N GLY A 52 -27.57 6.89 17.28
CA GLY A 52 -27.80 5.51 17.66
C GLY A 52 -29.12 4.95 17.13
N CYS A 53 -29.69 5.54 16.07
CA CYS A 53 -31.04 5.22 15.61
C CYS A 53 -31.04 4.45 14.29
N CYS A 54 -30.61 5.09 13.20
CA CYS A 54 -30.70 4.51 11.86
C CYS A 54 -29.47 3.68 11.52
N GLN A 55 -29.67 2.59 10.79
CA GLN A 55 -28.57 1.84 10.18
C GLN A 55 -28.00 2.64 9.02
N VAL A 56 -26.69 2.86 9.03
CA VAL A 56 -25.92 3.57 8.01
C VAL A 56 -24.67 2.77 7.67
N CYS A 57 -24.06 3.03 6.52
CA CYS A 57 -22.76 2.42 6.23
C CYS A 57 -21.70 2.93 7.21
N ALA A 58 -20.92 1.99 7.73
CA ALA A 58 -19.79 2.33 8.58
C ALA A 58 -18.60 2.84 7.75
N GLN A 59 -17.75 3.64 8.38
CA GLN A 59 -16.55 4.19 7.76
C GLN A 59 -15.50 3.09 7.51
N ARG A 60 -14.88 3.15 6.35
CA ARG A 60 -13.84 2.24 5.87
C ARG A 60 -12.46 2.64 6.39
N GLU A 61 -11.48 1.75 6.19
CA GLU A 61 -10.10 2.08 6.54
C GLU A 61 -9.64 3.38 5.86
N SER A 62 -8.96 4.23 6.63
CA SER A 62 -8.48 5.58 6.27
C SER A 62 -9.57 6.66 6.09
N GLU A 63 -10.85 6.32 6.16
CA GLU A 63 -11.93 7.32 6.19
C GLU A 63 -11.98 8.03 7.54
N LEU A 64 -12.53 9.25 7.53
CA LEU A 64 -12.66 10.07 8.74
C LEU A 64 -13.75 9.48 9.63
N CYS A 65 -13.52 9.50 10.94
CA CYS A 65 -14.42 8.89 11.92
C CYS A 65 -14.62 9.78 13.13
N SER A 66 -15.76 9.62 13.80
CA SER A 66 -16.07 10.36 15.02
C SER A 66 -15.27 9.82 16.20
N HIS A 67 -14.39 10.67 16.74
CA HIS A 67 -13.58 10.40 17.92
C HIS A 67 -13.97 11.36 19.06
N PRO A 68 -14.17 10.89 20.30
CA PRO A 68 -14.57 11.73 21.44
C PRO A 68 -13.65 12.94 21.67
N ASP A 69 -12.35 12.74 21.54
CA ASP A 69 -11.32 13.77 21.76
C ASP A 69 -11.11 14.72 20.56
N VAL A 70 -11.85 14.54 19.46
CA VAL A 70 -11.76 15.38 18.26
C VAL A 70 -13.15 15.96 17.97
N PRO A 71 -13.53 17.10 18.58
CA PRO A 71 -14.87 17.67 18.44
C PRO A 71 -15.28 17.97 17.00
N SER A 72 -14.32 18.32 16.12
CA SER A 72 -14.54 18.54 14.69
C SER A 72 -14.94 17.28 13.94
N SER A 73 -14.65 16.09 14.46
CA SER A 73 -14.93 14.80 13.81
C SER A 73 -16.33 14.24 14.09
N LYS A 74 -17.12 14.89 14.96
CA LYS A 74 -18.47 14.44 15.36
C LYS A 74 -19.49 14.31 14.22
N GLN A 75 -19.16 14.83 13.03
CA GLN A 75 -20.00 14.74 11.83
C GLN A 75 -19.83 13.41 11.08
N TYR A 76 -18.81 12.62 11.40
CA TYR A 76 -18.53 11.35 10.71
C TYR A 76 -19.14 10.17 11.45
N GLU A 77 -19.56 9.15 10.70
CA GLU A 77 -20.04 7.90 11.29
C GLU A 77 -18.93 7.09 11.99
N ALA A 78 -19.33 6.06 12.72
CA ALA A 78 -18.41 5.13 13.36
C ALA A 78 -17.68 4.25 12.33
N CYS A 79 -16.51 3.75 12.71
CA CYS A 79 -15.76 2.79 11.92
C CYS A 79 -16.48 1.45 11.84
N GLY A 80 -16.25 0.74 10.74
CA GLY A 80 -16.79 -0.60 10.52
C GLY A 80 -16.23 -1.68 11.43
N GLU A 81 -16.67 -2.90 11.17
CA GLU A 81 -16.22 -4.06 11.94
C GLU A 81 -14.71 -4.24 11.82
N ASN A 82 -14.05 -4.54 12.95
CA ASN A 82 -12.60 -4.71 13.06
C ASN A 82 -11.75 -3.47 12.69
N LEU A 83 -12.37 -2.29 12.69
CA LEU A 83 -11.69 -1.00 12.55
C LEU A 83 -11.75 -0.23 13.88
N GLN A 84 -10.72 0.56 14.16
CA GLN A 84 -10.66 1.46 15.30
C GLN A 84 -10.43 2.89 14.83
N CYS A 85 -11.20 3.84 15.37
CA CYS A 85 -10.99 5.25 15.12
C CYS A 85 -9.76 5.75 15.88
N LYS A 86 -8.73 6.20 15.18
CA LYS A 86 -7.46 6.68 15.76
C LYS A 86 -7.15 8.11 15.33
N ILE A 87 -6.65 8.91 16.26
CA ILE A 87 -6.23 10.29 16.02
C ILE A 87 -4.87 10.31 15.30
N ARG A 88 -4.73 11.15 14.26
CA ARG A 88 -3.43 11.37 13.61
C ARG A 88 -2.46 12.11 14.55
N LYS A 89 -1.24 11.58 14.67
CA LYS A 89 -0.18 12.09 15.57
C LYS A 89 0.81 13.04 14.89
N ASP A 90 0.68 13.27 13.60
CA ASP A 90 1.61 14.07 12.78
C ASP A 90 1.40 15.59 12.92
N ASN A 91 0.23 16.02 13.40
CA ASN A 91 -0.04 17.44 13.60
C ASN A 91 0.52 17.94 14.93
N ARG A 92 1.41 18.94 14.82
CA ARG A 92 2.03 19.67 15.92
C ARG A 92 0.96 20.36 16.78
N GLY A 93 0.47 19.68 17.80
CA GLY A 93 -0.25 20.29 18.93
C GLY A 93 -1.77 20.47 18.80
N VAL A 94 -2.41 20.07 17.71
CA VAL A 94 -3.89 20.02 17.63
C VAL A 94 -4.34 18.78 16.84
N PRO A 95 -5.13 17.87 17.43
CA PRO A 95 -5.69 16.73 16.72
C PRO A 95 -6.83 17.21 15.82
N HIS A 96 -6.53 17.44 14.55
CA HIS A 96 -7.50 17.97 13.59
C HIS A 96 -8.42 16.90 12.99
N GLU A 97 -7.99 15.64 12.96
CA GLU A 97 -8.75 14.55 12.35
C GLU A 97 -8.42 13.19 12.97
N ALA A 98 -9.43 12.32 12.99
CA ALA A 98 -9.31 10.91 13.35
C ALA A 98 -9.76 10.06 12.16
N ARG A 99 -9.10 8.92 11.95
CA ARG A 99 -9.35 8.01 10.83
C ARG A 99 -9.50 6.58 11.31
N CYS A 100 -10.28 5.79 10.58
CA CYS A 100 -10.41 4.36 10.86
C CYS A 100 -9.14 3.62 10.47
N GLU A 101 -8.62 2.79 11.36
CA GLU A 101 -7.47 1.94 11.14
C GLU A 101 -7.84 0.49 11.43
N CYS A 102 -7.42 -0.45 10.58
CA CYS A 102 -7.71 -1.87 10.83
C CYS A 102 -7.01 -2.36 12.11
N ASN A 103 -7.71 -3.14 12.92
CA ASN A 103 -7.14 -3.73 14.14
C ASN A 103 -6.11 -4.83 13.82
N ASP A 104 -6.26 -5.52 12.69
CA ASP A 104 -5.38 -6.61 12.26
C ASP A 104 -4.63 -6.18 10.99
N GLN A 105 -3.46 -5.58 11.17
CA GLN A 105 -2.60 -5.01 10.12
C GLN A 105 -1.70 -6.06 9.42
N VAL A 106 -1.93 -7.35 9.64
CA VAL A 106 -1.08 -8.41 9.07
C VAL A 106 -1.52 -8.75 7.66
N GLU A 107 -0.57 -8.82 6.71
CA GLU A 107 -0.85 -9.28 5.36
C GLU A 107 -1.31 -10.76 5.34
N MET A 108 -2.28 -11.08 4.50
CA MET A 108 -2.88 -12.42 4.48
C MET A 108 -3.29 -12.89 3.10
N CYS A 109 -3.24 -14.20 2.91
CA CYS A 109 -3.67 -14.86 1.69
C CYS A 109 -5.16 -15.20 1.78
N GLY A 110 -5.95 -14.73 0.81
CA GLY A 110 -7.34 -15.10 0.66
C GLY A 110 -7.51 -16.47 0.00
N SER A 111 -8.69 -17.06 0.18
CA SER A 111 -9.08 -18.30 -0.50
C SER A 111 -9.19 -18.17 -2.02
N ASP A 112 -9.13 -16.96 -2.55
CA ASP A 112 -9.08 -16.63 -3.97
C ASP A 112 -7.64 -16.53 -4.51
N GLY A 113 -6.64 -16.82 -3.68
CA GLY A 113 -5.23 -16.79 -4.06
C GLY A 113 -4.62 -15.39 -4.14
N LYS A 114 -5.32 -14.36 -3.64
CA LYS A 114 -4.81 -12.98 -3.58
C LYS A 114 -4.28 -12.64 -2.20
N THR A 115 -3.18 -11.89 -2.18
CA THR A 115 -2.67 -11.28 -0.96
C THR A 115 -3.43 -10.00 -0.65
N TYR A 116 -3.89 -9.87 0.58
CA TYR A 116 -4.53 -8.68 1.13
C TYR A 116 -3.61 -8.03 2.14
N ARG A 117 -3.56 -6.69 2.12
CA ARG A 117 -2.69 -5.90 3.00
C ARG A 117 -3.00 -6.07 4.49
N ASN A 118 -4.26 -6.37 4.82
CA ASN A 118 -4.77 -6.56 6.17
C ASN A 118 -6.14 -7.25 6.15
N TYR A 119 -6.69 -7.58 7.33
CA TYR A 119 -7.98 -8.28 7.44
C TYR A 119 -9.15 -7.48 6.85
N CYS A 120 -9.19 -6.18 7.11
CA CYS A 120 -10.29 -5.32 6.71
C CYS A 120 -10.42 -5.27 5.18
N HIS A 121 -9.29 -5.24 4.46
CA HIS A 121 -9.26 -5.32 3.00
C HIS A 121 -9.79 -6.64 2.43
N LEU A 122 -9.48 -7.76 3.09
CA LEU A 122 -10.02 -9.07 2.71
C LEU A 122 -11.53 -9.08 2.89
N MET A 123 -12.02 -8.56 4.01
CA MET A 123 -13.46 -8.53 4.31
C MET A 123 -14.23 -7.64 3.33
N GLU A 124 -13.73 -6.44 3.01
CA GLU A 124 -14.33 -5.58 1.99
C GLU A 124 -14.42 -6.29 0.63
N SER A 125 -13.32 -6.95 0.22
CA SER A 125 -13.28 -7.70 -1.04
C SER A 125 -14.21 -8.91 -1.04
N SER A 126 -14.35 -9.58 0.11
CA SER A 126 -15.30 -10.68 0.27
C SER A 126 -16.74 -10.20 0.18
N LYS A 127 -17.06 -9.01 0.70
CA LYS A 127 -18.40 -8.42 0.56
C LYS A 127 -18.71 -8.08 -0.89
N LEU A 128 -17.77 -7.48 -1.61
CA LEU A 128 -17.89 -7.23 -3.05
C LEU A 128 -18.13 -8.53 -3.83
N ALA A 129 -17.33 -9.56 -3.56
CA ALA A 129 -17.52 -10.88 -4.18
C ALA A 129 -18.93 -11.44 -3.93
N LYS A 130 -19.42 -11.37 -2.69
CA LYS A 130 -20.77 -11.81 -2.32
C LYS A 130 -21.87 -10.99 -3.05
N ALA A 131 -21.71 -9.67 -3.17
CA ALA A 131 -22.64 -8.80 -3.90
C ALA A 131 -22.73 -9.18 -5.38
N GLU A 132 -21.60 -9.58 -5.97
CA GLU A 132 -21.47 -10.11 -7.33
C GLU A 132 -21.82 -11.60 -7.45
N GLN A 133 -22.38 -12.23 -6.41
CA GLN A 133 -22.75 -13.65 -6.37
C GLN A 133 -21.55 -14.60 -6.62
N LYS A 134 -20.34 -14.14 -6.33
CA LYS A 134 -19.10 -14.95 -6.33
C LYS A 134 -18.89 -15.61 -4.96
N PRO A 135 -18.03 -16.64 -4.87
CA PRO A 135 -17.69 -17.26 -3.59
C PRO A 135 -17.13 -16.25 -2.57
N VAL A 136 -17.54 -16.39 -1.31
CA VAL A 136 -17.05 -15.59 -0.19
C VAL A 136 -15.56 -15.87 0.02
N ILE A 137 -14.76 -14.80 0.12
CA ILE A 137 -13.31 -14.89 0.28
C ILE A 137 -13.02 -15.06 1.77
N LYS A 138 -12.36 -16.17 2.11
CA LYS A 138 -11.97 -16.49 3.50
C LYS A 138 -10.47 -16.30 3.66
N VAL A 139 -10.03 -16.10 4.90
CA VAL A 139 -8.60 -16.14 5.23
C VAL A 139 -8.10 -17.56 5.02
N PHE A 140 -7.16 -17.74 4.08
CA PHE A 140 -6.51 -19.01 3.82
C PHE A 140 -5.23 -19.18 4.66
N LYS A 141 -4.38 -18.14 4.71
CA LYS A 141 -3.18 -18.10 5.56
C LYS A 141 -2.96 -16.69 6.11
N ARG A 142 -2.46 -16.58 7.35
CA ARG A 142 -2.04 -15.30 7.98
C ARG A 142 -0.61 -14.91 7.58
N LYS A 143 -0.38 -14.92 6.27
CA LYS A 143 0.82 -14.47 5.57
C LYS A 143 0.42 -14.23 4.10
N PRO A 144 1.18 -13.48 3.30
CA PRO A 144 0.94 -13.37 1.87
C PRO A 144 0.84 -14.71 1.15
N CYS A 145 0.13 -14.71 0.04
CA CYS A 145 0.07 -15.88 -0.84
C CYS A 145 1.47 -16.18 -1.38
N ASP A 146 1.77 -17.48 -1.52
CA ASP A 146 3.02 -17.92 -2.11
C ASP A 146 3.02 -17.52 -3.60
N SER A 147 4.11 -16.95 -4.10
CA SER A 147 4.27 -16.43 -5.46
C SER A 147 5.64 -16.79 -6.04
N ALA A 148 5.67 -17.07 -7.34
CA ALA A 148 6.93 -17.23 -8.07
C ALA A 148 7.70 -15.89 -8.10
N PRO A 149 9.04 -15.92 -8.29
CA PRO A 149 9.84 -14.71 -8.28
C PRO A 149 9.49 -13.81 -9.47
N GLU A 150 9.42 -12.51 -9.20
CA GLU A 150 9.20 -11.47 -10.21
C GLU A 150 10.29 -10.42 -10.08
N ILE A 151 10.97 -10.11 -11.19
CA ILE A 151 11.95 -9.01 -11.23
C ILE A 151 11.18 -7.70 -11.44
N THR A 152 11.01 -6.93 -10.36
CA THR A 152 10.30 -5.64 -10.35
C THR A 152 11.15 -4.50 -10.89
N LEU A 153 12.47 -4.56 -10.67
CA LEU A 153 13.45 -3.65 -11.26
C LEU A 153 14.54 -4.46 -11.97
N PRO A 154 14.50 -4.56 -13.31
CA PRO A 154 15.52 -5.27 -14.06
C PRO A 154 16.85 -4.49 -14.08
N PRO A 155 17.98 -5.17 -14.25
CA PRO A 155 19.25 -4.51 -14.45
C PRO A 155 19.27 -3.70 -15.74
N VAL A 156 19.98 -2.57 -15.71
CA VAL A 156 20.07 -1.62 -16.82
C VAL A 156 21.44 -1.74 -17.47
N SER A 157 21.47 -1.74 -18.80
CA SER A 157 22.73 -1.77 -19.55
C SER A 157 23.54 -0.51 -19.33
N VAL A 158 24.86 -0.65 -19.24
CA VAL A 158 25.80 0.42 -18.91
C VAL A 158 26.97 0.43 -19.89
N SER A 159 27.41 1.62 -20.26
CA SER A 159 28.63 1.87 -21.04
C SER A 159 29.51 2.81 -20.24
N ASN A 160 30.76 2.43 -19.98
CA ASN A 160 31.68 3.25 -19.20
C ASN A 160 33.14 3.00 -19.60
N LYS A 161 34.04 3.88 -19.17
CA LYS A 161 35.47 3.79 -19.51
C LYS A 161 36.20 2.77 -18.63
N THR A 162 37.31 2.27 -19.14
CA THR A 162 38.24 1.43 -18.38
C THR A 162 38.65 2.10 -17.07
N GLY A 163 38.63 1.33 -15.96
CA GLY A 163 38.96 1.80 -14.62
C GLY A 163 37.79 2.38 -13.83
N SER A 164 36.63 2.62 -14.45
CA SER A 164 35.42 3.05 -13.75
C SER A 164 34.87 1.95 -12.83
N ASN A 165 34.13 2.35 -11.80
CA ASN A 165 33.36 1.42 -10.96
C ASN A 165 31.91 1.38 -11.44
N VAL A 166 31.36 0.18 -11.59
CA VAL A 166 30.01 -0.06 -12.11
C VAL A 166 29.19 -0.86 -11.10
N PHE A 167 27.90 -0.53 -11.00
CA PHE A 167 26.94 -1.27 -10.19
C PHE A 167 25.76 -1.67 -11.07
N LEU A 168 25.42 -2.95 -11.06
CA LEU A 168 24.19 -3.47 -11.64
C LEU A 168 23.21 -3.74 -10.50
N THR A 169 21.96 -3.34 -10.67
CA THR A 169 20.92 -3.48 -9.65
C THR A 169 19.82 -4.39 -10.16
N CYS A 170 19.31 -5.27 -9.31
CA CYS A 170 18.15 -6.12 -9.61
C CYS A 170 17.25 -6.19 -8.39
N GLU A 171 16.00 -5.72 -8.51
CA GLU A 171 14.99 -5.86 -7.46
C GLU A 171 14.03 -6.98 -7.80
N VAL A 172 13.75 -7.83 -6.80
CA VAL A 172 12.98 -9.04 -6.95
C VAL A 172 11.96 -9.17 -5.84
N ALA A 173 10.72 -9.44 -6.21
CA ALA A 173 9.63 -9.81 -5.31
C ALA A 173 9.37 -11.32 -5.35
N GLY A 174 8.96 -11.92 -4.25
CA GLY A 174 8.51 -13.32 -4.22
C GLY A 174 8.22 -13.84 -2.82
N VAL A 175 7.34 -14.83 -2.74
CA VAL A 175 6.96 -15.50 -1.48
C VAL A 175 7.03 -17.02 -1.68
N PRO A 176 7.99 -17.74 -1.08
CA PRO A 176 9.06 -17.26 -0.20
C PRO A 176 10.05 -16.31 -0.89
N LEU A 177 10.79 -15.55 -0.07
CA LEU A 177 11.79 -14.60 -0.54
C LEU A 177 12.80 -15.32 -1.47
N PRO A 178 13.00 -14.85 -2.71
CA PRO A 178 13.85 -15.56 -3.68
C PRO A 178 15.34 -15.54 -3.32
N VAL A 179 16.09 -16.47 -3.90
CA VAL A 179 17.56 -16.39 -3.97
C VAL A 179 17.95 -15.77 -5.31
N VAL A 180 18.91 -14.85 -5.30
CA VAL A 180 19.41 -14.17 -6.51
C VAL A 180 20.86 -14.51 -6.76
N GLU A 181 21.13 -14.91 -8.00
CA GLU A 181 22.46 -15.17 -8.53
C GLU A 181 22.70 -14.28 -9.76
N TRP A 182 23.96 -13.90 -9.99
CA TRP A 182 24.35 -13.17 -11.19
C TRP A 182 25.14 -14.07 -12.11
N VAL A 183 24.74 -14.09 -13.38
CA VAL A 183 25.38 -14.89 -14.43
C VAL A 183 25.97 -13.96 -15.47
N TYR A 184 27.29 -13.99 -15.61
CA TYR A 184 28.01 -13.32 -16.69
C TYR A 184 28.18 -14.24 -17.89
N LYS A 185 28.01 -13.70 -19.09
CA LYS A 185 28.28 -14.35 -20.37
C LYS A 185 29.13 -13.42 -21.25
N SER A 186 30.33 -13.87 -21.60
CA SER A 186 31.21 -13.16 -22.55
C SER A 186 30.71 -13.29 -23.98
N SER A 187 31.23 -12.44 -24.88
CA SER A 187 31.01 -12.57 -26.33
C SER A 187 31.54 -13.89 -26.91
N THR A 188 32.52 -14.51 -26.26
CA THR A 188 33.10 -15.80 -26.64
C THR A 188 32.33 -17.00 -26.08
N GLY A 189 31.23 -16.78 -25.36
CA GLY A 189 30.40 -17.83 -24.78
C GLY A 189 30.88 -18.36 -23.42
N LYS A 190 31.93 -17.76 -22.82
CA LYS A 190 32.34 -18.10 -21.45
C LYS A 190 31.25 -17.65 -20.48
N GLN A 191 30.81 -18.56 -19.61
CA GLN A 191 29.81 -18.28 -18.58
C GLN A 191 30.44 -18.36 -17.18
N ILE A 192 30.08 -17.41 -16.31
CA ILE A 192 30.53 -17.35 -14.91
C ILE A 192 29.31 -17.07 -14.03
N VAL A 193 29.23 -17.70 -12.86
CA VAL A 193 28.23 -17.41 -11.82
C VAL A 193 28.94 -16.70 -10.68
N TYR A 194 28.40 -15.57 -10.22
CA TYR A 194 28.97 -14.78 -9.12
C TYR A 194 28.26 -15.08 -7.78
N PRO A 195 28.96 -14.94 -6.64
CA PRO A 195 30.33 -14.43 -6.48
C PRO A 195 31.43 -15.41 -6.94
N THR A 196 32.61 -14.87 -7.27
CA THR A 196 33.84 -15.62 -7.59
C THR A 196 35.01 -15.09 -6.77
N ASP A 197 36.18 -15.72 -6.85
CA ASP A 197 37.42 -15.26 -6.21
C ASP A 197 38.06 -14.02 -6.89
N ASP A 198 37.29 -13.23 -7.64
CA ASP A 198 37.78 -11.97 -8.22
C ASP A 198 37.49 -10.84 -7.22
N ASP A 199 38.52 -10.36 -6.53
CA ASP A 199 38.42 -9.30 -5.51
C ASP A 199 37.79 -7.99 -6.04
N ARG A 200 37.77 -7.77 -7.37
CA ARG A 200 37.14 -6.59 -7.97
C ARG A 200 35.62 -6.74 -8.09
N ILE A 201 35.10 -7.97 -8.08
CA ILE A 201 33.69 -8.24 -8.34
C ILE A 201 33.04 -8.75 -7.06
N SER A 202 32.00 -8.03 -6.61
CA SER A 202 31.26 -8.42 -5.41
C SER A 202 29.76 -8.37 -5.63
N THR A 203 29.06 -9.30 -4.99
CA THR A 203 27.60 -9.35 -4.94
C THR A 203 27.11 -8.95 -3.55
N LEU A 204 26.13 -8.07 -3.48
CA LEU A 204 25.46 -7.69 -2.25
C LEU A 204 23.96 -7.94 -2.38
N VAL A 205 23.34 -8.53 -1.38
CA VAL A 205 21.88 -8.64 -1.30
C VAL A 205 21.40 -7.96 -0.02
N ARG A 206 20.36 -7.14 -0.11
CA ARG A 206 19.66 -6.54 1.02
C ARG A 206 18.16 -6.73 0.87
N GLY A 207 17.45 -6.79 2.00
CA GLY A 207 15.99 -6.70 1.99
C GLY A 207 15.53 -5.38 1.36
N GLY A 208 14.40 -5.43 0.66
CA GLY A 208 13.78 -4.29 -0.01
C GLY A 208 12.85 -3.50 0.92
N PRO A 209 11.96 -2.66 0.35
CA PRO A 209 11.05 -1.80 1.12
C PRO A 209 10.00 -2.57 1.96
N ASN A 210 9.78 -3.85 1.67
CA ASN A 210 8.90 -4.74 2.44
C ASN A 210 9.51 -6.15 2.56
N ALA A 211 8.90 -7.02 3.37
CA ALA A 211 9.45 -8.32 3.75
C ALA A 211 9.55 -9.37 2.62
N HIS A 212 8.96 -9.09 1.46
CA HIS A 212 8.85 -10.01 0.32
C HIS A 212 9.59 -9.51 -0.91
N VAL A 213 10.36 -8.43 -0.75
CA VAL A 213 11.21 -7.85 -1.78
C VAL A 213 12.65 -7.86 -1.29
N LEU A 214 13.58 -8.10 -2.21
CA LEU A 214 15.00 -7.87 -2.00
C LEU A 214 15.58 -7.10 -3.17
N THR A 215 16.73 -6.49 -2.93
CA THR A 215 17.55 -5.88 -3.97
C THR A 215 18.93 -6.52 -3.94
N SER A 216 19.39 -6.94 -5.11
CA SER A 216 20.71 -7.49 -5.35
C SER A 216 21.53 -6.52 -6.19
N TRP A 217 22.79 -6.32 -5.80
CA TRP A 217 23.76 -5.52 -6.53
C TRP A 217 24.96 -6.37 -6.94
N LEU A 218 25.41 -6.21 -8.17
CA LEU A 218 26.71 -6.68 -8.63
C LEU A 218 27.60 -5.46 -8.86
N GLN A 219 28.66 -5.34 -8.07
CA GLN A 219 29.68 -4.31 -8.22
C GLN A 219 30.86 -4.86 -9.01
N ILE A 220 31.32 -4.11 -10.01
CA ILE A 220 32.54 -4.37 -10.76
C ILE A 220 33.47 -3.17 -10.53
N GLN A 221 34.59 -3.40 -9.84
CA GLN A 221 35.61 -2.39 -9.59
C GLN A 221 36.65 -2.37 -10.71
N SER A 222 37.14 -1.18 -11.03
CA SER A 222 38.18 -0.98 -12.04
C SER A 222 37.89 -1.73 -13.34
N LEU A 223 36.81 -1.33 -14.02
CA LEU A 223 36.27 -1.98 -15.21
C LEU A 223 37.35 -2.26 -16.26
N GLN A 224 37.41 -3.49 -16.77
CA GLN A 224 38.39 -3.94 -17.76
C GLN A 224 37.71 -4.42 -19.06
N PRO A 225 38.39 -4.39 -20.22
CA PRO A 225 37.79 -4.83 -21.50
C PRO A 225 37.23 -6.26 -21.50
N ASN A 226 37.78 -7.16 -20.68
CA ASN A 226 37.30 -8.53 -20.51
C ASN A 226 36.03 -8.63 -19.66
N ASP A 227 35.66 -7.59 -18.89
CA ASP A 227 34.40 -7.53 -18.15
C ASP A 227 33.21 -7.23 -19.09
N GLN A 228 33.48 -6.88 -20.36
CA GLN A 228 32.44 -6.67 -21.36
C GLN A 228 31.64 -7.96 -21.61
N GLY A 229 30.32 -7.85 -21.63
CA GLY A 229 29.43 -8.97 -21.88
C GLY A 229 28.02 -8.76 -21.35
N SER A 230 27.26 -9.84 -21.32
CA SER A 230 25.91 -9.86 -20.78
C SER A 230 25.92 -10.32 -19.33
N TYR A 231 25.22 -9.59 -18.47
CA TYR A 231 25.03 -9.90 -17.06
C TYR A 231 23.55 -10.17 -16.82
N THR A 232 23.25 -11.32 -16.25
CA THR A 232 21.88 -11.78 -16.02
C THR A 232 21.62 -11.94 -14.54
N CYS A 233 20.63 -11.19 -14.05
CA CYS A 233 20.07 -11.42 -12.72
C CYS A 233 19.12 -12.60 -12.82
N VAL A 234 19.37 -13.64 -12.03
CA VAL A 234 18.61 -14.87 -11.99
C VAL A 234 18.01 -15.01 -10.59
N ALA A 235 16.68 -15.03 -10.51
CA ALA A 235 15.95 -15.16 -9.25
C ALA A 235 15.15 -16.46 -9.21
N SER A 236 15.22 -17.18 -8.08
CA SER A 236 14.52 -18.46 -7.92
C SER A 236 13.94 -18.65 -6.52
N ASN A 237 12.79 -19.33 -6.43
CA ASN A 237 12.23 -19.86 -5.20
C ASN A 237 11.53 -21.20 -5.49
N SER A 238 10.83 -21.78 -4.50
CA SER A 238 10.16 -23.08 -4.64
C SER A 238 9.00 -23.11 -5.66
N LEU A 239 8.54 -21.95 -6.16
CA LEU A 239 7.44 -21.85 -7.12
C LEU A 239 7.92 -21.58 -8.54
N GLY A 240 9.18 -21.17 -8.73
CA GLY A 240 9.69 -20.92 -10.07
C GLY A 240 10.99 -20.13 -10.11
N LYS A 241 11.33 -19.72 -11.34
CA LYS A 241 12.55 -19.00 -11.68
C LYS A 241 12.24 -17.92 -12.70
N THR A 242 12.88 -16.77 -12.58
CA THR A 242 12.81 -15.67 -13.55
C THR A 242 14.20 -15.07 -13.76
N GLU A 243 14.42 -14.44 -14.90
CA GLU A 243 15.70 -13.82 -15.22
C GLU A 243 15.56 -12.59 -16.12
N LYS A 244 16.45 -11.62 -15.92
CA LYS A 244 16.58 -10.42 -16.75
C LYS A 244 18.04 -10.08 -16.95
N SER A 245 18.39 -9.70 -18.17
CA SER A 245 19.77 -9.44 -18.59
C SER A 245 19.98 -7.98 -18.95
N CYS A 246 21.21 -7.51 -18.72
CA CYS A 246 21.72 -6.25 -19.21
C CYS A 246 23.09 -6.46 -19.87
N THR A 247 23.62 -5.44 -20.52
CA THR A 247 24.95 -5.45 -21.15
C THR A 247 25.85 -4.45 -20.46
N VAL A 248 27.09 -4.85 -20.19
CA VAL A 248 28.18 -3.94 -19.79
C VAL A 248 29.11 -3.78 -20.98
N SER A 249 29.31 -2.54 -21.42
CA SER A 249 30.23 -2.18 -22.50
C SER A 249 31.37 -1.31 -21.96
N VAL A 250 32.58 -1.53 -22.48
CA VAL A 250 33.76 -0.76 -22.08
C VAL A 250 34.21 0.14 -23.21
N GLU A 251 34.18 1.45 -22.99
CA GLU A 251 34.64 2.43 -23.95
C GLU A 251 36.18 2.47 -23.93
N GLY A 252 36.77 2.27 -25.11
CA GLY A 252 38.21 2.48 -25.33
C GLY A 252 38.57 3.94 -25.08
N LYS A 253 39.80 4.18 -24.61
CA LYS A 253 40.36 5.52 -24.45
C LYS A 253 40.48 6.26 -25.76
#